data_AF-A0A529WNV2-F1
#
_entry.id   AF-A0A529WNV2-F1
#
_cell.length_a   1.000
_cell.length_b   1.000
_cell.length_c   1.000
_cell.angle_alpha   90.00
_cell.angle_beta   90.00
_cell.angle_gamma   90.00
#
_symmetry.space_group_name_H-M   'P 1'
#
loop_
_entity.id
_entity.type
_entity.pdbx_description
1 polymer ?
#
loop_
_entity_poly.entity_id
_entity_poly.type
_entity_poly.pdbx_seq_one_letter_code
_entity_poly.pdbx_strand_id
1 'polypeptide(L)'
;MTTTKESIEGVVIGIFLGFGEDAPLVVFPGNLNETAVPARSLAELTSEMIGAEVALLFQNGDPRRPLIVGRIVEPARRATAPQIVRDGEQVRIIGDERIELRCGKATIIMEKDGHITIRGTYVTSHASAANRIRGGSVNLN
;
A
#
# COMPACT_ATOMS: atom_id res chain seq x y z
N MET A 1 -1.21 -7.62 40.73
CA MET A 1 -2.65 -7.36 40.79
C MET A 1 -2.93 -6.23 39.81
N THR A 2 -3.40 -6.56 38.61
CA THR A 2 -3.61 -5.60 37.53
C THR A 2 -5.02 -5.04 37.67
N THR A 3 -5.13 -3.77 38.06
CA THR A 3 -6.41 -3.14 38.39
C THR A 3 -7.25 -2.97 37.13
N THR A 4 -8.34 -3.72 37.05
CA THR A 4 -9.39 -3.60 36.04
C THR A 4 -9.98 -2.18 36.08
N LYS A 5 -9.84 -1.39 35.01
CA LYS A 5 -10.44 -0.06 34.92
C LYS A 5 -11.89 -0.18 34.45
N GLU A 6 -12.82 0.38 35.21
CA GLU A 6 -14.27 0.36 34.94
C GLU A 6 -14.71 1.35 33.84
N SER A 7 -13.86 2.32 33.45
CA SER A 7 -14.12 3.18 32.29
C SER A 7 -12.82 3.60 31.60
N ILE A 8 -12.89 3.78 30.28
CA ILE A 8 -11.77 4.26 29.45
C ILE A 8 -12.16 5.61 28.85
N GLU A 9 -11.54 6.67 29.36
CA GLU A 9 -11.65 8.04 28.84
C GLU A 9 -10.40 8.35 28.00
N GLY A 10 -10.32 7.82 26.78
CA GLY A 10 -9.20 8.08 25.89
C GLY A 10 -9.08 7.12 24.71
N VAL A 11 -8.09 7.38 23.85
CA VAL A 11 -7.69 6.45 22.79
C VAL A 11 -6.86 5.34 23.40
N VAL A 12 -7.17 4.08 23.06
CA VAL A 12 -6.37 2.92 23.44
C VAL A 12 -5.75 2.30 22.20
N ILE A 13 -4.50 1.90 22.31
CA ILE A 13 -3.84 1.14 21.25
C ILE A 13 -4.08 -0.35 21.49
N GLY A 14 -4.68 -0.99 20.50
CA GLY A 14 -4.91 -2.43 20.47
C GLY A 14 -4.30 -3.08 19.23
N ILE A 15 -4.47 -4.39 19.12
CA ILE A 15 -4.05 -5.19 17.97
C ILE A 15 -5.30 -5.70 17.27
N PHE A 16 -5.35 -5.52 15.95
CA PHE A 16 -6.36 -6.16 15.10
C PHE A 16 -5.96 -7.61 14.83
N LEU A 17 -6.77 -8.57 15.27
CA LEU A 17 -6.46 -10.00 15.18
C LEU A 17 -7.08 -10.68 13.94
N GLY A 18 -7.89 -9.96 13.18
CA GLY A 18 -8.56 -10.46 11.98
C GLY A 18 -10.08 -10.45 12.09
N PHE A 19 -10.75 -11.12 11.17
CA PHE A 19 -12.20 -11.18 11.13
C PHE A 19 -12.70 -12.43 11.86
N GLY A 20 -13.61 -12.24 12.82
CA GLY A 20 -14.46 -13.32 13.34
C GLY A 20 -15.61 -13.60 12.37
N GLU A 21 -16.65 -14.31 12.84
CA GLU A 21 -17.79 -14.66 12.01
C GLU A 21 -18.50 -13.43 11.42
N ASP A 22 -18.73 -12.39 12.23
CA ASP A 22 -19.52 -11.21 11.82
C ASP A 22 -18.80 -9.87 12.03
N ALA A 23 -17.63 -9.85 12.66
CA ALA A 23 -16.97 -8.61 13.09
C ALA A 23 -15.44 -8.74 13.15
N PRO A 24 -14.70 -7.64 12.95
CA PRO A 24 -13.27 -7.59 13.25
C PRO A 24 -13.03 -7.84 14.75
N LEU A 25 -11.99 -8.59 15.07
CA LEU A 25 -11.60 -8.94 16.43
C LEU A 25 -10.38 -8.13 16.84
N VAL A 26 -10.41 -7.61 18.07
CA VAL A 26 -9.29 -6.85 18.64
C VAL A 26 -8.94 -7.34 20.04
N VAL A 27 -7.68 -7.13 20.40
CA VAL A 27 -7.21 -7.23 21.79
C VAL A 27 -6.52 -5.92 22.17
N PHE A 28 -6.63 -5.51 23.43
CA PHE A 28 -6.04 -4.27 23.89
C PHE A 28 -5.74 -4.33 25.40
N PRO A 29 -4.83 -3.49 25.92
CA PRO A 29 -4.57 -3.39 27.35
C PRO A 29 -5.84 -2.99 28.12
N GLY A 30 -6.21 -3.77 29.13
CA GLY A 30 -7.46 -3.56 29.86
C GLY A 30 -8.68 -4.24 29.25
N ASN A 31 -8.48 -5.12 28.25
CA ASN A 31 -9.51 -6.07 27.83
C ASN A 31 -9.96 -6.90 29.04
N LEU A 32 -11.27 -6.88 29.31
CA LEU A 32 -11.89 -7.59 30.43
C LEU A 32 -12.00 -9.10 30.17
N ASN A 33 -11.83 -9.53 28.93
CA ASN A 33 -11.91 -10.92 28.51
C ASN A 33 -10.52 -11.51 28.24
N GLU A 34 -10.35 -12.81 28.48
CA GLU A 34 -9.14 -13.54 28.10
C GLU A 34 -9.00 -13.73 26.58
N THR A 35 -10.09 -13.47 25.83
CA THR A 35 -10.17 -13.62 24.38
C THR A 35 -10.35 -12.29 23.67
N ALA A 36 -10.15 -12.30 22.35
CA ALA A 36 -10.42 -11.15 21.50
C ALA A 36 -11.88 -10.70 21.59
N VAL A 37 -12.11 -9.40 21.45
CA VAL A 37 -13.44 -8.78 21.51
C VAL A 37 -13.84 -8.31 20.12
N PRO A 38 -15.08 -8.56 19.67
CA PRO A 38 -15.58 -8.01 18.41
C PRO A 38 -15.68 -6.48 18.49
N ALA A 39 -15.18 -5.83 17.46
CA ALA A 39 -15.18 -4.39 17.29
C ALA A 39 -16.04 -3.96 16.11
N ARG A 40 -16.43 -2.69 16.11
CA ARG A 40 -16.87 -2.00 14.89
C ARG A 40 -15.69 -1.25 14.30
N SER A 41 -15.79 -0.84 13.04
CA SER A 41 -14.74 -0.05 12.39
C SER A 41 -15.30 1.19 11.71
N LEU A 42 -14.55 2.29 11.79
CA LEU A 42 -14.72 3.50 10.98
C LEU A 42 -13.78 3.51 9.74
N ALA A 43 -12.83 2.57 9.68
CA ALA A 43 -11.90 2.42 8.57
C ALA A 43 -12.13 1.08 7.85
N GLU A 44 -11.79 1.02 6.57
CA GLU A 44 -11.71 -0.26 5.86
C GLU A 44 -10.60 -1.12 6.48
N LEU A 45 -10.92 -2.40 6.68
CA LEU A 45 -10.00 -3.39 7.19
C LEU A 45 -9.77 -4.45 6.12
N THR A 46 -8.54 -4.91 5.98
CA THR A 46 -8.17 -6.00 5.08
C THR A 46 -7.39 -7.06 5.85
N SER A 47 -7.33 -8.28 5.32
CA SER A 47 -6.58 -9.37 5.97
C SER A 47 -5.07 -9.10 6.06
N GLU A 48 -4.54 -8.20 5.23
CA GLU A 48 -3.14 -7.75 5.30
C GLU A 48 -2.84 -6.93 6.57
N MET A 49 -3.87 -6.44 7.26
CA MET A 49 -3.74 -5.66 8.48
C MET A 49 -3.73 -6.53 9.75
N ILE A 50 -3.87 -7.85 9.65
CA ILE A 50 -3.85 -8.75 10.81
C ILE A 50 -2.51 -8.62 11.55
N GLY A 51 -2.59 -8.46 12.87
CA GLY A 51 -1.46 -8.20 13.75
C GLY A 51 -1.05 -6.74 13.84
N ALA A 52 -1.66 -5.83 13.07
CA ALA A 52 -1.33 -4.41 13.12
C ALA A 52 -1.90 -3.71 14.37
N GLU A 53 -1.19 -2.69 14.82
CA GLU A 53 -1.66 -1.77 15.85
C GLU A 53 -2.78 -0.88 15.31
N VAL A 54 -3.85 -0.76 16.10
CA VAL A 54 -5.02 0.05 15.77
C VAL A 54 -5.38 0.97 16.93
N ALA A 55 -5.85 2.17 16.59
CA ALA A 55 -6.43 3.09 17.55
C ALA A 55 -7.89 2.72 17.81
N LEU A 56 -8.22 2.50 19.08
CA LEU A 56 -9.54 2.15 19.57
C LEU A 56 -10.14 3.29 20.37
N LEU A 57 -11.41 3.56 20.09
CA LEU A 57 -12.32 4.26 21.00
C LEU A 57 -13.38 3.29 21.52
N PHE A 58 -14.05 3.66 22.60
CA PHE A 58 -15.06 2.80 23.24
C PHE A 58 -16.40 3.53 23.30
N GLN A 59 -17.44 2.89 22.77
CA GLN A 59 -18.77 3.50 22.72
C GLN A 59 -19.28 3.76 24.14
N ASN A 60 -19.57 5.03 24.46
CA ASN A 60 -19.96 5.48 25.81
C ASN A 60 -18.94 5.09 26.91
N GLY A 61 -17.66 4.91 26.55
CA GLY A 61 -16.60 4.53 27.48
C GLY A 61 -16.62 3.03 27.89
N ASP A 62 -17.45 2.19 27.27
CA ASP A 62 -17.58 0.76 27.59
C ASP A 62 -16.47 -0.09 26.91
N PRO A 63 -15.54 -0.70 27.67
CA PRO A 63 -14.46 -1.52 27.10
C PRO A 63 -14.93 -2.70 26.25
N ARG A 64 -16.18 -3.15 26.43
CA ARG A 64 -16.75 -4.27 25.67
C ARG A 64 -17.27 -3.85 24.30
N ARG A 65 -17.26 -2.54 23.99
CA ARG A 65 -17.77 -1.97 22.74
C ARG A 65 -16.69 -1.17 22.01
N PRO A 66 -15.58 -1.81 21.58
CA PRO A 66 -14.52 -1.14 20.85
C PRO A 66 -14.96 -0.69 19.45
N LEU A 67 -14.42 0.45 19.04
CA LEU A 67 -14.57 1.05 17.72
C LEU A 67 -13.17 1.35 17.18
N ILE A 68 -12.78 0.64 16.13
CA ILE A 68 -11.54 0.87 15.40
C ILE A 68 -11.67 2.19 14.64
N VAL A 69 -10.84 3.17 14.99
CA VAL A 69 -10.75 4.45 14.27
C VAL A 69 -9.86 4.32 13.04
N GLY A 70 -8.77 3.55 13.15
CA GLY A 70 -7.85 3.27 12.05
C GLY A 70 -6.57 2.59 12.52
N ARG A 71 -5.78 2.11 11.56
CA ARG A 71 -4.44 1.56 11.80
C ARG A 71 -3.46 2.66 12.16
N ILE A 72 -2.58 2.40 13.15
CA ILE A 72 -1.44 3.26 13.39
C ILE A 72 -0.46 3.05 12.25
N VAL A 73 -0.13 4.13 11.55
CA VAL A 73 0.86 4.12 10.48
C VAL A 73 2.01 5.02 10.89
N GLU A 74 3.23 4.58 10.61
CA GLU A 74 4.35 5.49 10.63
C GLU A 74 4.11 6.55 9.54
N PRO A 75 4.21 7.85 9.85
CA PRO A 75 4.05 8.90 8.87
C PRO A 75 5.19 8.82 7.86
N ALA A 76 4.96 8.10 6.77
CA ALA A 76 5.86 8.12 5.64
C ALA A 76 5.82 9.53 5.02
N ARG A 77 6.97 10.22 4.99
CA ARG A 77 7.15 11.30 4.01
C ARG A 77 6.89 10.65 2.65
N ARG A 78 5.80 11.02 1.99
CA ARG A 78 5.53 10.57 0.61
C ARG A 78 6.71 10.98 -0.25
N ALA A 79 7.63 10.04 -0.49
CA ALA A 79 8.30 10.01 -1.77
C ALA A 79 7.18 9.86 -2.80
N THR A 80 7.15 10.72 -3.82
CA THR A 80 6.23 10.61 -4.96
C THR A 80 6.45 9.23 -5.58
N ALA A 81 5.66 8.25 -5.14
CA ALA A 81 5.72 6.92 -5.70
C ALA A 81 5.24 7.02 -7.15
N PRO A 82 5.93 6.38 -8.11
CA PRO A 82 5.51 6.39 -9.51
C PRO A 82 4.06 5.89 -9.61
N GLN A 83 3.24 6.63 -10.35
CA GLN A 83 1.82 6.32 -10.51
C GLN A 83 1.60 5.42 -11.73
N ILE A 84 0.87 4.33 -11.53
CA ILE A 84 0.34 3.47 -12.58
C ILE A 84 -1.17 3.64 -12.60
N VAL A 85 -1.72 4.25 -13.65
CA VAL A 85 -3.17 4.40 -13.84
C VAL A 85 -3.65 3.39 -14.89
N ARG A 86 -4.69 2.64 -14.57
CA ARG A 86 -5.39 1.75 -15.51
C ARG A 86 -6.82 2.21 -15.66
N ASP A 87 -7.27 2.51 -16.87
CA ASP A 87 -8.62 2.99 -17.17
C ASP A 87 -9.49 1.95 -17.91
N GLY A 88 -9.05 0.68 -17.95
CA GLY A 88 -9.73 -0.42 -18.64
C GLY A 88 -9.31 -0.59 -20.10
N GLU A 89 -8.76 0.46 -20.73
CA GLU A 89 -8.27 0.43 -22.12
C GLU A 89 -6.77 0.73 -22.21
N GLN A 90 -6.21 1.50 -21.28
CA GLN A 90 -4.86 2.02 -21.29
C GLN A 90 -4.15 1.83 -19.93
N VAL A 91 -2.83 1.72 -19.99
CA VAL A 91 -1.94 1.74 -18.81
C VAL A 91 -1.02 2.95 -18.93
N ARG A 92 -1.11 3.88 -17.98
CA ARG A 92 -0.28 5.08 -17.92
C ARG A 92 0.76 4.97 -16.80
N ILE A 93 2.04 5.09 -17.15
CA ILE A 93 3.18 5.11 -16.21
C ILE A 93 3.82 6.50 -16.27
N ILE A 94 3.86 7.20 -15.13
CA ILE A 94 4.45 8.56 -15.02
C ILE A 94 5.55 8.54 -13.96
N GLY A 95 6.73 9.02 -14.33
CA GLY A 95 7.85 9.27 -13.41
C GLY A 95 8.42 10.66 -13.63
N ASP A 96 8.75 11.36 -12.54
CA ASP A 96 9.22 12.76 -12.59
C ASP A 96 10.68 12.87 -13.08
N GLU A 97 11.51 11.89 -12.73
CA GLU A 97 12.95 11.89 -13.04
C GLU A 97 13.34 10.79 -14.01
N ARG A 98 12.83 9.57 -13.80
CA ARG A 98 13.20 8.37 -14.56
C ARG A 98 12.09 7.32 -14.54
N ILE A 99 11.92 6.62 -15.67
CA ILE A 99 11.12 5.40 -15.78
C ILE A 99 12.04 4.26 -16.23
N GLU A 100 12.08 3.16 -15.47
CA GLU A 100 12.89 1.99 -15.78
C GLU A 100 12.05 0.70 -15.80
N LEU A 101 12.10 -0.02 -16.92
CA LEU A 101 11.52 -1.35 -17.06
C LEU A 101 12.67 -2.37 -17.17
N ARG A 102 12.85 -3.20 -16.14
CA ARG A 102 13.97 -4.17 -16.06
C ARG A 102 13.47 -5.61 -15.99
N CYS A 103 14.10 -6.48 -16.76
CA CYS A 103 13.90 -7.93 -16.70
C CYS A 103 15.26 -8.64 -16.94
N GLY A 104 15.88 -9.16 -15.87
CA GLY A 104 17.21 -9.77 -15.95
C GLY A 104 18.26 -8.81 -16.54
N LYS A 105 18.89 -9.21 -17.65
CA LYS A 105 19.90 -8.40 -18.37
C LYS A 105 19.31 -7.33 -19.30
N ALA A 106 17.99 -7.33 -19.51
CA ALA A 106 17.30 -6.37 -20.36
C ALA A 106 16.78 -5.17 -19.55
N THR A 107 16.85 -3.98 -20.14
CA THR A 107 16.38 -2.73 -19.50
C THR A 107 15.93 -1.73 -20.55
N ILE A 108 14.80 -1.06 -20.31
CA ILE A 108 14.35 0.14 -21.03
C ILE A 108 14.32 1.28 -20.02
N ILE A 109 14.97 2.39 -20.33
CA ILE A 109 15.09 3.58 -19.47
C ILE A 109 14.61 4.79 -20.26
N MET A 110 13.75 5.60 -19.66
CA MET A 110 13.45 6.97 -20.08
C MET A 110 13.89 7.94 -18.98
N GLU A 111 14.67 8.96 -19.34
CA GLU A 111 15.10 10.03 -18.46
C GLU A 111 14.29 11.31 -18.69
N LYS A 112 14.21 12.19 -17.69
CA LYS A 112 13.43 13.45 -17.77
C LYS A 112 13.86 14.41 -18.89
N ASP A 113 15.09 14.28 -19.37
CA ASP A 113 15.62 15.10 -20.47
C ASP A 113 15.25 14.55 -21.86
N GLY A 114 14.49 13.45 -21.91
CA GLY A 114 14.01 12.81 -23.12
C GLY A 114 14.91 11.71 -23.66
N HIS A 115 16.05 11.40 -23.02
CA HIS A 115 16.88 10.28 -23.45
C HIS A 115 16.21 8.94 -23.17
N ILE A 116 16.19 8.08 -24.20
CA ILE A 116 15.66 6.71 -24.11
C ILE A 116 16.77 5.72 -24.40
N THR A 117 17.02 4.81 -23.46
CA THR A 117 18.01 3.73 -23.61
C THR A 117 17.32 2.37 -23.62
N ILE A 118 17.58 1.55 -24.64
CA ILE A 118 17.13 0.16 -24.72
C ILE A 118 18.37 -0.73 -24.70
N ARG A 119 18.46 -1.60 -23.68
CA ARG A 119 19.57 -2.55 -23.50
C ARG A 119 19.05 -3.97 -23.42
N GLY A 120 19.75 -4.88 -24.09
CA GLY A 120 19.50 -6.33 -24.02
C GLY A 120 20.61 -7.10 -24.71
N THR A 121 20.63 -8.43 -24.52
CA THR A 121 21.54 -9.31 -25.27
C THR A 121 21.13 -9.40 -26.75
N TYR A 122 19.83 -9.28 -27.03
CA TYR A 122 19.26 -9.18 -28.38
C TYR A 122 18.14 -8.14 -28.37
N VAL A 123 18.06 -7.31 -29.41
CA VAL A 123 16.96 -6.37 -29.63
C VAL A 123 16.36 -6.67 -31.00
N THR A 124 15.13 -7.16 -31.04
CA THR A 124 14.41 -7.39 -32.30
C THR A 124 13.42 -6.25 -32.50
N SER A 125 13.61 -5.45 -33.56
CA SER A 125 12.67 -4.41 -33.98
C SER A 125 11.95 -4.89 -35.23
N HIS A 126 10.65 -5.17 -35.12
CA HIS A 126 9.83 -5.75 -36.17
C HIS A 126 8.59 -4.89 -36.43
N ALA A 127 8.29 -4.64 -37.71
CA ALA A 127 7.10 -3.94 -38.15
C ALA A 127 6.47 -4.71 -39.32
N SER A 128 5.13 -4.81 -39.35
CA SER A 128 4.39 -5.42 -40.47
C SER A 128 4.39 -4.54 -41.73
N ALA A 129 4.59 -3.24 -41.55
CA ALA A 129 4.79 -2.26 -42.61
C ALA A 129 6.22 -1.70 -42.52
N ALA A 130 6.39 -0.37 -42.63
CA ALA A 130 7.70 0.25 -42.56
C ALA A 130 8.17 0.43 -41.10
N ASN A 131 9.42 0.04 -40.82
CA ASN A 131 10.14 0.47 -39.63
C ASN A 131 10.95 1.74 -39.97
N ARG A 132 10.52 2.91 -39.48
CA ARG A 132 11.09 4.20 -39.87
C ARG A 132 11.95 4.79 -38.76
N ILE A 133 13.22 5.00 -39.06
CA ILE A 133 14.21 5.62 -38.16
C ILE A 133 14.55 7.01 -38.72
N ARG A 134 14.53 8.05 -37.88
CA ARG A 134 14.92 9.41 -38.23
C ARG A 134 15.73 10.04 -37.09
N GLY A 135 16.73 10.84 -37.43
CA GLY A 135 17.54 11.60 -36.48
C GLY A 135 18.52 12.51 -37.22
N GLY A 136 19.09 13.49 -36.52
CA GLY A 136 20.18 14.32 -37.06
C GLY A 136 21.42 13.50 -37.42
N SER A 137 21.60 12.35 -36.77
CA SER A 137 22.54 11.30 -37.14
C SER A 137 21.95 9.93 -36.79
N VAL A 138 22.28 8.92 -37.60
CA VAL A 138 21.94 7.52 -37.33
C VAL A 138 23.22 6.71 -37.51
N ASN A 139 23.73 6.16 -36.41
CA ASN A 139 24.92 5.32 -36.42
C ASN A 139 24.50 3.86 -36.27
N LEU A 140 24.78 3.05 -37.28
CA LEU A 140 24.57 1.61 -37.29
C LEU A 140 25.93 0.97 -37.43
N ASN A 141 26.34 0.19 -36.42
CA ASN A 141 27.62 -0.52 -36.36
C ASN A 141 27.37 -2.01 -36.20
#